data_AF-A0A2V3JBT6-F1
#
_entry.id   AF-A0A2V3JBT6-F1
#
_cell.length_a   1.000
_cell.length_b   1.000
_cell.length_c   1.000
_cell.angle_alpha   90.00
_cell.angle_beta   90.00
_cell.angle_gamma   90.00
#
_symmetry.space_group_name_H-M   'P 1'
#
loop_
_entity.id
_entity.type
_entity.pdbx_description
1 polymer ?
#
loop_
_entity_poly.entity_id
_entity_poly.type
_entity_poly.pdbx_seq_one_letter_code
_entity_poly.pdbx_strand_id
1 'polypeptide(L)'
;MGIKLKGLVAIVVVSLFLTPFCVGVGGVGVGGVDLEKSKFVEVKGSPSVQCEEIAGKIKAGSEVSVTVVLTNFSQEIEESTLVFYSDLEDAGGHVGDGSRVIKDRGSFTVRHREFKDKDKELRIVWSGKAPELKTQQNTTLLSITQEITGEYLVVSVRREVSSEEIEEALNALSEARAEIENANSAISNATKHGVEVSEAETNLENANFHFRDANNSYWQGRAGESVTAAREAAHFARLAKERAESGSASVKCRNYGVLVGVVVLAVAVLVFLIIKRGRKRGIY
;
A
#
# COMPACT_ATOMS: atom_id res chain seq x y z
N MET A 1 33.39 45.43 -4.90
CA MET A 1 33.98 45.15 -6.22
C MET A 1 34.76 43.85 -6.07
N GLY A 2 34.41 42.70 -6.64
CA GLY A 2 33.29 42.30 -7.47
C GLY A 2 33.07 40.79 -7.27
N ILE A 3 31.86 40.34 -7.59
CA ILE A 3 31.46 38.94 -7.68
C ILE A 3 31.98 38.38 -9.02
N LYS A 4 32.12 37.05 -9.09
CA LYS A 4 31.94 36.14 -10.25
C LYS A 4 33.23 35.53 -10.81
N LEU A 5 33.32 34.25 -11.17
CA LEU A 5 32.40 33.10 -11.24
C LEU A 5 33.18 31.95 -11.95
N LYS A 6 32.68 30.72 -11.81
CA LYS A 6 32.88 29.52 -12.68
C LYS A 6 34.12 28.70 -12.35
N GLY A 7 34.05 27.38 -12.17
CA GLY A 7 32.99 26.40 -12.39
C GLY A 7 33.62 25.03 -12.72
N LEU A 8 32.89 23.93 -12.46
CA LEU A 8 33.19 22.53 -12.83
C LEU A 8 34.40 21.90 -12.09
N VAL A 9 34.37 20.72 -11.47
CA VAL A 9 33.81 19.39 -11.80
C VAL A 9 33.75 18.62 -10.46
N ALA A 10 32.57 18.23 -9.94
CA ALA A 10 31.93 16.92 -10.09
C ALA A 10 32.50 15.75 -9.24
N ILE A 11 31.62 15.20 -8.39
CA ILE A 11 31.41 13.77 -8.08
C ILE A 11 32.44 13.12 -7.10
N VAL A 12 31.94 12.13 -6.32
CA VAL A 12 32.65 11.23 -5.38
C VAL A 12 32.81 11.86 -3.98
N VAL A 13 32.07 11.56 -2.89
CA VAL A 13 31.47 10.32 -2.38
C VAL A 13 30.25 10.70 -1.51
N VAL A 14 29.05 10.61 -2.06
CA VAL A 14 27.81 10.48 -1.26
C VAL A 14 27.44 9.00 -1.37
N SER A 15 28.01 8.17 -0.50
CA SER A 15 27.71 6.74 -0.43
C SER A 15 27.86 6.21 0.99
N LEU A 16 27.10 6.80 1.92
CA LEU A 16 26.90 6.24 3.26
C LEU A 16 25.45 6.34 3.76
N PHE A 17 24.49 6.46 2.83
CA PHE A 17 23.10 6.07 3.06
C PHE A 17 22.88 4.66 2.49
N LEU A 18 23.56 3.69 3.08
CA LEU A 18 23.14 2.29 2.99
C LEU A 18 22.05 2.09 4.04
N THR A 19 20.83 2.41 3.60
CA THR A 19 19.58 1.71 3.87
C THR A 19 19.69 0.45 4.77
N PRO A 20 18.85 0.32 5.80
CA PRO A 20 17.99 -0.84 5.88
C PRO A 20 16.75 -0.48 5.06
N PHE A 21 16.74 -0.93 3.81
CA PHE A 21 15.49 -1.35 3.21
C PHE A 21 15.00 -2.42 4.17
N CYS A 22 14.03 -2.08 5.01
CA CYS A 22 13.15 -3.08 5.58
C CYS A 22 12.42 -3.68 4.38
N VAL A 23 13.09 -4.66 3.78
CA VAL A 23 12.48 -5.68 2.94
C VAL A 23 11.22 -6.06 3.68
N GLY A 24 10.08 -5.81 3.04
CA GLY A 24 8.82 -6.33 3.51
C GLY A 24 9.05 -7.80 3.82
N VAL A 25 8.82 -8.19 5.06
CA VAL A 25 8.43 -9.56 5.34
C VAL A 25 7.01 -9.66 4.79
N GLY A 26 6.92 -9.70 3.45
CA GLY A 26 5.84 -10.42 2.81
C GLY A 26 5.89 -11.79 3.45
N GLY A 27 4.79 -12.11 4.15
CA GLY A 27 4.65 -13.35 4.89
C GLY A 27 5.23 -14.47 4.05
N VAL A 28 6.24 -15.11 4.64
CA VAL A 28 6.87 -16.31 4.12
C VAL A 28 5.71 -17.28 3.84
N GLY A 29 5.35 -17.38 2.57
CA GLY A 29 4.52 -18.46 2.08
C GLY A 29 5.22 -19.74 2.51
N VAL A 30 4.50 -20.54 3.28
CA VAL A 30 4.91 -21.89 3.69
C VAL A 30 5.52 -22.58 2.47
N GLY A 31 6.76 -23.05 2.62
CA GLY A 31 7.65 -23.43 1.53
C GLY A 31 6.96 -24.19 0.40
N GLY A 32 6.83 -23.55 -0.75
CA GLY A 32 6.48 -24.20 -2.00
C GLY A 32 7.73 -24.28 -2.86
N VAL A 33 8.14 -25.50 -3.19
CA VAL A 33 8.98 -25.70 -4.38
C VAL A 33 8.22 -25.07 -5.55
N ASP A 34 8.84 -24.21 -6.35
CA ASP A 34 8.18 -23.64 -7.53
C ASP A 34 7.86 -24.79 -8.50
N LEU A 35 6.61 -25.27 -8.45
CA LEU A 35 6.15 -26.38 -9.28
C LEU A 35 6.11 -25.93 -10.74
N GLU A 36 6.64 -26.78 -11.62
CA GLU A 36 6.49 -26.55 -13.06
C GLU A 36 5.01 -26.62 -13.45
N LYS A 37 4.61 -25.76 -14.40
CA LYS A 37 3.26 -25.82 -14.97
C LYS A 37 3.06 -27.15 -15.69
N SER A 38 1.89 -27.76 -15.49
CA SER A 38 1.56 -28.99 -16.19
C SER A 38 1.57 -28.81 -17.71
N LYS A 39 2.13 -29.80 -18.41
CA LYS A 39 2.09 -29.94 -19.86
C LYS A 39 1.04 -30.95 -20.32
N PHE A 40 0.36 -31.63 -19.39
CA PHE A 40 -0.52 -32.76 -19.67
C PHE A 40 -2.01 -32.42 -19.55
N VAL A 41 -2.33 -31.25 -19.02
CA VAL A 41 -3.69 -30.73 -18.89
C VAL A 41 -3.64 -29.21 -18.96
N GLU A 42 -4.65 -28.60 -19.56
CA GLU A 42 -4.76 -27.15 -19.69
C GLU A 42 -6.02 -26.62 -19.00
N VAL A 43 -5.94 -25.41 -18.46
CA VAL A 43 -7.10 -24.68 -17.95
C VAL A 43 -7.77 -23.96 -19.11
N LYS A 44 -9.06 -24.26 -19.36
CA LYS A 44 -9.85 -23.58 -20.38
C LYS A 44 -10.30 -22.22 -19.85
N GLY A 45 -9.74 -21.16 -20.44
CA GLY A 45 -10.07 -19.78 -20.06
C GLY A 45 -9.59 -19.42 -18.65
N SER A 46 -10.18 -18.37 -18.08
CA SER A 46 -9.90 -17.95 -16.71
C SER A 46 -10.83 -18.64 -15.72
N PRO A 47 -10.34 -19.15 -14.58
CA PRO A 47 -11.20 -19.61 -13.49
C PRO A 47 -12.19 -18.51 -13.08
N SER A 48 -13.45 -18.89 -12.88
CA SER A 48 -14.48 -17.97 -12.40
C SER A 48 -14.63 -18.06 -10.89
N VAL A 49 -14.69 -16.92 -10.21
CA VAL A 49 -14.89 -16.83 -8.77
C VAL A 49 -16.19 -16.07 -8.50
N GLN A 50 -17.04 -16.61 -7.64
CA GLN A 50 -18.27 -15.99 -7.15
C GLN A 50 -18.14 -15.84 -5.63
N CYS A 51 -18.29 -14.62 -5.13
CA CYS A 51 -18.17 -14.28 -3.73
C CYS A 51 -18.79 -12.92 -3.44
N GLU A 52 -19.02 -12.62 -2.17
CA GLU A 52 -19.26 -11.25 -1.71
C GLU A 52 -17.93 -10.49 -1.65
N GLU A 53 -17.94 -9.24 -2.09
CA GLU A 53 -16.74 -8.40 -2.11
C GLU A 53 -16.88 -7.15 -1.23
N ILE A 54 -15.76 -6.76 -0.62
CA ILE A 54 -15.58 -5.49 0.06
C ILE A 54 -14.33 -4.80 -0.50
N ALA A 55 -14.47 -3.56 -0.95
CA ALA A 55 -13.37 -2.78 -1.54
C ALA A 55 -12.59 -3.54 -2.66
N GLY A 56 -13.29 -4.38 -3.44
CA GLY A 56 -12.70 -5.20 -4.51
C GLY A 56 -11.92 -6.44 -4.02
N LYS A 57 -12.06 -6.81 -2.75
CA LYS A 57 -11.47 -8.00 -2.11
C LYS A 57 -12.58 -8.92 -1.63
N ILE A 58 -12.28 -10.20 -1.41
CA ILE A 58 -13.27 -11.15 -0.89
C ILE A 58 -13.58 -10.79 0.56
N LYS A 59 -14.87 -10.71 0.90
CA LYS A 59 -15.30 -10.45 2.27
C LYS A 59 -15.02 -11.68 3.16
N ALA A 60 -14.34 -11.48 4.28
CA ALA A 60 -14.10 -12.51 5.29
C ALA A 60 -15.42 -13.13 5.78
N GLY A 61 -15.41 -14.43 6.04
CA GLY A 61 -16.59 -15.19 6.45
C GLY A 61 -17.64 -15.43 5.35
N SER A 62 -17.50 -14.81 4.17
CA SER A 62 -18.45 -14.99 3.06
C SER A 62 -18.26 -16.31 2.33
N GLU A 63 -19.34 -16.81 1.71
CA GLU A 63 -19.29 -17.98 0.84
C GLU A 63 -18.54 -17.66 -0.45
N VAL A 64 -17.63 -18.54 -0.84
CA VAL A 64 -16.82 -18.45 -2.05
C VAL A 64 -17.07 -19.69 -2.90
N SER A 65 -17.29 -19.51 -4.19
CA SER A 65 -17.34 -20.58 -5.18
C SER A 65 -16.40 -20.31 -6.35
N VAL A 66 -15.56 -21.29 -6.66
CA VAL A 66 -14.58 -21.28 -7.75
C VAL A 66 -14.95 -22.35 -8.75
N THR A 67 -15.02 -21.99 -10.04
CA THR A 67 -15.17 -22.96 -11.12
C THR A 67 -13.94 -22.95 -12.01
N VAL A 68 -13.37 -24.14 -12.23
CA VAL A 68 -12.26 -24.41 -13.13
C VAL A 68 -12.71 -25.43 -14.17
N VAL A 69 -12.35 -25.20 -15.43
CA VAL A 69 -12.60 -26.15 -16.50
C VAL A 69 -11.27 -26.60 -17.05
N LEU A 70 -11.02 -27.91 -17.03
CA LEU A 70 -9.80 -28.51 -17.56
C LEU A 70 -10.09 -29.17 -18.92
N THR A 71 -9.13 -29.05 -19.84
CA THR A 71 -9.19 -29.56 -21.20
C THR A 71 -7.82 -30.03 -21.68
N ASN A 72 -7.72 -30.47 -22.94
CA ASN A 72 -6.48 -30.86 -23.61
C ASN A 72 -5.66 -31.91 -22.83
N PHE A 73 -6.34 -32.93 -22.31
CA PHE A 73 -5.70 -34.03 -21.59
C PHE A 73 -4.78 -34.83 -22.52
N SER A 74 -3.47 -34.86 -22.19
CA SER A 74 -2.46 -35.55 -22.99
C SER A 74 -2.77 -37.05 -23.11
N GLN A 75 -2.63 -37.59 -24.33
CA GLN A 75 -2.82 -39.02 -24.60
C GLN A 75 -1.53 -39.83 -24.45
N GLU A 76 -0.41 -39.18 -24.09
CA GLU A 76 0.88 -39.83 -23.84
C GLU A 76 0.90 -40.58 -22.50
N ILE A 77 -0.03 -40.25 -21.60
CA ILE A 77 -0.21 -40.87 -20.29
C ILE A 77 -1.62 -41.45 -20.18
N GLU A 78 -1.75 -42.56 -19.46
CA GLU A 78 -3.04 -43.24 -19.31
C GLU A 78 -3.89 -42.59 -18.22
N GLU A 79 -3.29 -42.33 -17.05
CA GLU A 79 -3.95 -41.74 -15.89
C GLU A 79 -3.03 -40.70 -15.23
N SER A 80 -3.64 -39.74 -14.53
CA SER A 80 -2.96 -38.82 -13.62
C SER A 80 -3.83 -38.55 -12.40
N THR A 81 -3.22 -38.13 -11.30
CA THR A 81 -3.96 -37.80 -10.07
C THR A 81 -3.97 -36.29 -9.89
N LEU A 82 -5.15 -35.68 -9.82
CA LEU A 82 -5.33 -34.30 -9.42
C LEU A 82 -5.40 -34.23 -7.89
N VAL A 83 -4.61 -33.36 -7.27
CA VAL A 83 -4.62 -33.11 -5.82
C VAL A 83 -5.12 -31.69 -5.58
N PHE A 84 -6.03 -31.54 -4.63
CA PHE A 84 -6.74 -30.30 -4.37
C PHE A 84 -6.31 -29.71 -3.03
N TYR A 85 -6.11 -28.39 -2.99
CA TYR A 85 -5.80 -27.65 -1.77
C TYR A 85 -6.58 -26.33 -1.74
N SER A 86 -7.06 -25.97 -0.56
CA SER A 86 -7.76 -24.72 -0.31
C SER A 86 -7.47 -24.19 1.09
N ASP A 87 -7.35 -22.87 1.21
CA ASP A 87 -7.31 -22.15 2.48
C ASP A 87 -8.73 -21.77 2.97
N LEU A 88 -9.78 -22.11 2.21
CA LEU A 88 -11.17 -21.84 2.60
C LEU A 88 -11.60 -22.76 3.75
N GLU A 89 -12.45 -22.26 4.63
CA GLU A 89 -13.07 -23.03 5.69
C GLU A 89 -14.15 -23.96 5.11
N ASP A 90 -14.21 -25.19 5.64
CA ASP A 90 -15.12 -26.26 5.18
C ASP A 90 -15.05 -26.52 3.67
N ALA A 91 -13.87 -26.33 3.08
CA ALA A 91 -13.67 -26.42 1.66
C ALA A 91 -13.92 -27.82 1.08
N GLY A 92 -14.64 -27.83 -0.04
CA GLY A 92 -14.89 -29.03 -0.81
C GLY A 92 -15.48 -28.71 -2.17
N GLY A 93 -15.58 -29.72 -3.02
CA GLY A 93 -16.04 -29.51 -4.36
C GLY A 93 -16.53 -30.76 -5.05
N HIS A 94 -16.92 -30.56 -6.30
CA HIS A 94 -17.38 -31.62 -7.17
C HIS A 94 -16.59 -31.62 -8.47
N VAL A 95 -16.39 -32.80 -9.02
CA VAL A 95 -15.73 -33.01 -10.30
C VAL A 95 -16.70 -33.67 -11.28
N GLY A 96 -16.74 -33.17 -12.52
CA GLY A 96 -17.60 -33.67 -13.57
C GLY A 96 -19.07 -33.23 -13.40
N ASP A 97 -19.98 -34.21 -13.38
CA ASP A 97 -21.43 -34.03 -13.32
C ASP A 97 -21.99 -33.78 -11.91
N GLY A 98 -21.12 -33.65 -10.90
CA GLY A 98 -21.52 -33.44 -9.51
C GLY A 98 -21.52 -34.71 -8.65
N SER A 99 -21.36 -35.90 -9.26
CA SER A 99 -21.49 -37.19 -8.57
C SER A 99 -20.35 -37.50 -7.59
N ARG A 100 -19.17 -36.91 -7.78
CA ARG A 100 -18.00 -37.14 -6.93
C ARG A 100 -17.68 -35.91 -6.10
N VAL A 101 -17.85 -36.06 -4.79
CA VAL A 101 -17.50 -35.05 -3.78
C VAL A 101 -16.04 -35.21 -3.37
N ILE A 102 -15.29 -34.12 -3.44
CA ILE A 102 -13.90 -34.04 -3.01
C ILE A 102 -13.84 -33.08 -1.82
N LYS A 103 -13.16 -33.50 -0.76
CA LYS A 103 -12.85 -32.62 0.40
C LYS A 103 -11.50 -31.97 0.20
N ASP A 104 -11.21 -30.90 0.93
CA ASP A 104 -9.85 -30.33 0.98
C ASP A 104 -8.78 -31.40 1.21
N ARG A 105 -7.62 -31.22 0.54
CA ARG A 105 -6.52 -32.20 0.46
C ARG A 105 -6.90 -33.56 -0.10
N GLY A 106 -8.08 -33.67 -0.71
CA GLY A 106 -8.51 -34.83 -1.46
C GLY A 106 -7.84 -34.92 -2.82
N SER A 107 -8.05 -36.04 -3.49
CA SER A 107 -7.52 -36.29 -4.82
C SER A 107 -8.54 -36.95 -5.76
N PHE A 108 -8.30 -36.82 -7.05
CA PHE A 108 -9.13 -37.39 -8.11
C PHE A 108 -8.26 -37.92 -9.24
N THR A 109 -8.38 -39.22 -9.53
CA THR A 109 -7.72 -39.84 -10.67
C THR A 109 -8.49 -39.55 -11.95
N VAL A 110 -7.81 -38.95 -12.91
CA VAL A 110 -8.29 -38.69 -14.26
C VAL A 110 -7.80 -39.81 -15.19
N ARG A 111 -8.71 -40.41 -15.95
CA ARG A 111 -8.38 -41.29 -17.06
C ARG A 111 -8.33 -40.49 -18.36
N HIS A 112 -7.14 -40.25 -18.88
CA HIS A 112 -6.93 -39.33 -19.99
C HIS A 112 -7.63 -39.78 -21.29
N ARG A 113 -7.80 -41.10 -21.46
CA ARG A 113 -8.53 -41.68 -22.61
C ARG A 113 -10.01 -41.29 -22.63
N GLU A 114 -10.63 -41.00 -21.48
CA GLU A 114 -12.04 -40.61 -21.41
C GLU A 114 -12.27 -39.22 -22.05
N PHE A 115 -11.22 -38.38 -22.10
CA PHE A 115 -11.20 -37.02 -22.63
C PHE A 115 -10.54 -36.92 -24.02
N LYS A 116 -10.52 -38.01 -24.79
CA LYS A 116 -9.92 -38.06 -26.13
C LYS A 116 -10.60 -37.13 -27.15
N ASP A 117 -11.90 -36.88 -26.96
CA ASP A 117 -12.65 -35.95 -27.79
C ASP A 117 -12.33 -34.51 -27.37
N LYS A 118 -11.97 -33.65 -28.32
CA LYS A 118 -11.52 -32.26 -28.03
C LYS A 118 -12.55 -31.41 -27.30
N ASP A 119 -13.82 -31.78 -27.37
CA ASP A 119 -14.93 -31.07 -26.72
C ASP A 119 -15.23 -31.59 -25.31
N LYS A 120 -14.55 -32.65 -24.86
CA LYS A 120 -14.72 -33.16 -23.50
C LYS A 120 -13.92 -32.33 -22.50
N GLU A 121 -14.61 -31.90 -21.47
CA GLU A 121 -14.10 -31.02 -20.44
C GLU A 121 -14.32 -31.64 -19.06
N LEU A 122 -13.36 -31.43 -18.17
CA LEU A 122 -13.53 -31.73 -16.77
C LEU A 122 -13.85 -30.43 -16.03
N ARG A 123 -15.12 -30.28 -15.64
CA ARG A 123 -15.55 -29.17 -14.80
C ARG A 123 -15.30 -29.50 -13.34
N ILE A 124 -14.72 -28.54 -12.63
CA ILE A 124 -14.43 -28.60 -11.21
C ILE A 124 -15.13 -27.39 -10.58
N VAL A 125 -16.00 -27.65 -9.62
CA VAL A 125 -16.66 -26.60 -8.83
C VAL A 125 -16.22 -26.79 -7.39
N TRP A 126 -15.63 -25.76 -6.79
CA TRP A 126 -15.05 -25.78 -5.47
C TRP A 126 -15.65 -24.67 -4.64
N SER A 127 -16.09 -24.96 -3.42
CA SER A 127 -16.74 -23.99 -2.56
C SER A 127 -16.25 -24.12 -1.12
N GLY A 128 -16.41 -23.05 -0.36
CA GLY A 128 -16.10 -22.96 1.06
C GLY A 128 -16.26 -21.52 1.53
N LYS A 129 -15.99 -21.27 2.81
CA LYS A 129 -16.04 -19.91 3.36
C LYS A 129 -14.68 -19.25 3.34
N ALA A 130 -14.64 -17.97 3.00
CA ALA A 130 -13.44 -17.17 3.17
C ALA A 130 -13.06 -17.14 4.66
N PRO A 131 -11.78 -17.37 5.02
CA PRO A 131 -11.38 -17.46 6.41
C PRO A 131 -11.58 -16.13 7.13
N GLU A 132 -11.86 -16.21 8.43
CA GLU A 132 -11.84 -15.03 9.30
C GLU A 132 -10.40 -14.60 9.55
N LEU A 133 -10.05 -13.39 9.10
CA LEU A 133 -8.69 -12.88 9.16
C LEU A 133 -8.57 -11.72 10.14
N LYS A 134 -7.39 -11.61 10.76
CA LYS A 134 -7.06 -10.45 11.61
C LYS A 134 -6.38 -9.31 10.83
N THR A 135 -5.85 -9.61 9.66
CA THR A 135 -5.15 -8.69 8.74
C THR A 135 -5.46 -9.10 7.31
N GLN A 136 -5.32 -8.19 6.35
CA GLN A 136 -5.50 -8.52 4.93
C GLN A 136 -4.45 -9.55 4.50
N GLN A 137 -4.89 -10.66 3.90
CA GLN A 137 -4.00 -11.71 3.41
C GLN A 137 -4.46 -12.28 2.08
N ASN A 138 -3.48 -12.74 1.28
CA ASN A 138 -3.75 -13.52 0.09
C ASN A 138 -4.11 -14.95 0.50
N THR A 139 -5.30 -15.38 0.09
CA THR A 139 -5.87 -16.70 0.38
C THR A 139 -5.91 -17.53 -0.90
N THR A 140 -5.48 -18.79 -0.82
CA THR A 140 -5.61 -19.75 -1.93
C THR A 140 -7.01 -20.33 -1.93
N LEU A 141 -7.86 -19.86 -2.83
CA LEU A 141 -9.24 -20.35 -2.95
C LEU A 141 -9.27 -21.79 -3.46
N LEU A 142 -8.41 -22.08 -4.43
CA LEU A 142 -8.24 -23.42 -5.00
C LEU A 142 -6.86 -23.54 -5.65
N SER A 143 -6.10 -24.56 -5.25
CA SER A 143 -4.91 -25.02 -5.96
C SER A 143 -5.14 -26.45 -6.42
N ILE A 144 -4.83 -26.72 -7.68
CA ILE A 144 -4.86 -28.07 -8.25
C ILE A 144 -3.45 -28.39 -8.73
N THR A 145 -2.87 -29.45 -8.19
CA THR A 145 -1.65 -30.05 -8.69
C THR A 145 -1.96 -31.38 -9.38
N GLN A 146 -1.08 -31.81 -10.27
CA GLN A 146 -1.20 -33.06 -11.00
C GLN A 146 0.03 -33.92 -10.73
N GLU A 147 -0.20 -35.13 -10.25
CA GLU A 147 0.82 -36.14 -10.00
C GLU A 147 0.83 -37.19 -11.12
N ILE A 148 2.01 -37.42 -11.70
CA ILE A 148 2.27 -38.47 -12.70
C ILE A 148 3.55 -39.23 -12.33
N THR A 149 4.71 -38.66 -12.68
CA THR A 149 6.06 -39.09 -12.24
C THR A 149 6.71 -38.06 -11.32
N GLY A 150 6.08 -36.89 -11.20
CA GLY A 150 6.38 -35.78 -10.32
C GLY A 150 5.11 -34.94 -10.16
N GLU A 151 5.19 -33.91 -9.33
CA GLU A 151 4.08 -32.99 -9.07
C GLU A 151 4.18 -31.74 -9.97
N TYR A 152 3.08 -31.39 -10.62
CA TYR A 152 2.99 -30.24 -11.52
C TYR A 152 1.83 -29.33 -11.12
N LEU A 153 2.01 -28.02 -11.20
CA LEU A 153 0.93 -27.08 -10.95
C LEU A 153 0.00 -27.00 -12.16
N VAL A 154 -1.30 -27.28 -11.96
CA VAL A 154 -2.32 -27.08 -12.99
C VAL A 154 -2.90 -25.66 -12.89
N VAL A 155 -3.35 -25.29 -11.70
CA VAL A 155 -3.90 -23.95 -11.44
C VAL A 155 -3.75 -23.58 -9.96
N SER A 156 -3.51 -22.30 -9.70
CA SER A 156 -3.61 -21.72 -8.35
C SER A 156 -4.43 -20.44 -8.43
N VAL A 157 -5.63 -20.47 -7.85
CA VAL A 157 -6.53 -19.32 -7.77
C VAL A 157 -6.33 -18.67 -6.41
N ARG A 158 -5.67 -17.52 -6.39
CA ARG A 158 -5.42 -16.72 -5.19
C ARG A 158 -6.13 -15.37 -5.27
N ARG A 159 -6.68 -14.93 -4.14
CA ARG A 159 -7.35 -13.63 -3.98
C ARG A 159 -7.09 -13.08 -2.59
N GLU A 160 -7.13 -11.75 -2.48
CA GLU A 160 -7.08 -11.08 -1.18
C GLU A 160 -8.43 -11.23 -0.46
N VAL A 161 -8.36 -11.52 0.82
CA VAL A 161 -9.51 -11.58 1.73
C VAL A 161 -9.36 -10.46 2.76
N SER A 162 -10.46 -9.77 3.06
CA SER A 162 -10.49 -8.65 4.00
C SER A 162 -11.86 -8.52 4.69
N SER A 163 -11.94 -7.70 5.73
CA SER A 163 -13.16 -7.41 6.48
C SER A 163 -13.41 -5.90 6.55
N GLU A 164 -14.59 -5.49 7.00
CA GLU A 164 -14.92 -4.06 7.19
C GLU A 164 -13.94 -3.38 8.15
N GLU A 165 -13.57 -4.05 9.24
CA GLU A 165 -12.65 -3.54 10.24
C GLU A 165 -11.22 -3.42 9.70
N ILE A 166 -10.78 -4.40 8.89
CA ILE A 166 -9.45 -4.36 8.25
C ILE A 166 -9.39 -3.20 7.26
N GLU A 167 -10.41 -3.03 6.41
CA GLU A 167 -10.46 -1.93 5.45
C GLU A 167 -10.56 -0.56 6.16
N GLU A 168 -11.33 -0.44 7.25
CA GLU A 168 -11.36 0.79 8.05
C GLU A 168 -9.98 1.13 8.61
N ALA A 169 -9.27 0.14 9.16
CA ALA A 169 -7.91 0.32 9.68
C ALA A 169 -6.92 0.76 8.58
N LEU A 170 -6.98 0.13 7.40
CA LEU A 170 -6.13 0.49 6.26
C LEU A 170 -6.44 1.90 5.75
N ASN A 171 -7.72 2.28 5.67
CA ASN A 171 -8.13 3.63 5.28
C ASN A 171 -7.64 4.68 6.27
N ALA A 172 -7.79 4.43 7.58
CA ALA A 172 -7.29 5.34 8.62
C ALA A 172 -5.76 5.48 8.59
N LEU A 173 -5.02 4.38 8.37
CA LEU A 173 -3.57 4.40 8.18
C LEU A 173 -3.19 5.21 6.93
N SER A 174 -3.91 5.04 5.83
CA SER A 174 -3.67 5.80 4.60
C SER A 174 -3.91 7.31 4.81
N GLU A 175 -4.99 7.69 5.50
CA GLU A 175 -5.28 9.09 5.83
C GLU A 175 -4.18 9.69 6.73
N ALA A 176 -3.81 9.00 7.80
CA ALA A 176 -2.77 9.44 8.73
C ALA A 176 -1.43 9.65 8.01
N ARG A 177 -1.06 8.74 7.11
CA ARG A 177 0.16 8.87 6.31
C ARG A 177 0.12 10.11 5.41
N ALA A 178 -0.99 10.33 4.72
CA ALA A 178 -1.16 11.51 3.86
C ALA A 178 -1.05 12.82 4.66
N GLU A 179 -1.63 12.88 5.86
CA GLU A 179 -1.52 14.05 6.73
C GLU A 179 -0.09 14.28 7.24
N ILE A 180 0.65 13.21 7.58
CA ILE A 180 2.07 13.29 7.94
C ILE A 180 2.90 13.82 6.76
N GLU A 181 2.64 13.37 5.53
CA GLU A 181 3.32 13.85 4.33
C GLU A 181 3.00 15.35 4.06
N ASN A 182 1.76 15.77 4.29
CA ASN A 182 1.35 17.17 4.21
C ASN A 182 2.04 18.05 5.27
N ALA A 183 2.10 17.59 6.51
CA ALA A 183 2.76 18.29 7.62
C ALA A 183 4.26 18.46 7.36
N ASN A 184 4.94 17.39 6.91
CA ASN A 184 6.34 17.43 6.50
C ASN A 184 6.58 18.48 5.40
N SER A 185 5.70 18.52 4.40
CA SER A 185 5.79 19.48 3.31
C SER A 185 5.63 20.93 3.80
N ALA A 186 4.68 21.17 4.72
CA ALA A 186 4.45 22.48 5.32
C ALA A 186 5.63 22.94 6.18
N ILE A 187 6.17 22.06 7.03
CA ILE A 187 7.36 22.34 7.85
C ILE A 187 8.55 22.65 6.95
N SER A 188 8.84 21.82 5.95
CA SER A 188 9.93 22.06 4.99
C SER A 188 9.82 23.43 4.32
N ASN A 189 8.60 23.82 3.93
CA ASN A 189 8.35 25.12 3.33
C ASN A 189 8.57 26.26 4.33
N ALA A 190 8.06 26.14 5.56
CA ALA A 190 8.23 27.13 6.62
C ALA A 190 9.73 27.33 6.96
N THR A 191 10.48 26.24 7.12
CA THR A 191 11.93 26.27 7.37
C THR A 191 12.70 27.00 6.27
N LYS A 192 12.36 26.76 4.99
CA LYS A 192 12.96 27.48 3.85
C LYS A 192 12.72 28.99 3.90
N HIS A 193 11.62 29.42 4.51
CA HIS A 193 11.28 30.84 4.69
C HIS A 193 11.80 31.43 6.02
N GLY A 194 12.63 30.68 6.76
CA GLY A 194 13.22 31.13 8.02
C GLY A 194 12.21 31.26 9.16
N VAL A 195 11.11 30.51 9.08
CA VAL A 195 10.10 30.40 10.13
C VAL A 195 10.62 29.46 11.22
N GLU A 196 10.33 29.79 12.48
CA GLU A 196 10.60 28.90 13.61
C GLU A 196 9.56 27.76 13.61
N VAL A 197 10.03 26.51 13.65
CA VAL A 197 9.20 25.32 13.42
C VAL A 197 9.25 24.28 14.55
N SER A 198 9.91 24.55 15.68
CA SER A 198 10.11 23.55 16.74
C SER A 198 8.81 22.96 17.30
N GLU A 199 7.77 23.80 17.48
CA GLU A 199 6.45 23.32 17.91
C GLU A 199 5.79 22.42 16.85
N ALA A 200 5.97 22.75 15.56
CA ALA A 200 5.45 21.95 14.46
C ALA A 200 6.19 20.61 14.35
N GLU A 201 7.51 20.61 14.53
CA GLU A 201 8.34 19.40 14.58
C GLU A 201 7.95 18.51 15.76
N THR A 202 7.69 19.08 16.94
CA THR A 202 7.21 18.31 18.11
C THR A 202 5.87 17.62 17.83
N ASN A 203 4.92 18.32 17.20
CA ASN A 203 3.64 17.71 16.82
C ASN A 203 3.83 16.62 15.75
N LEU A 204 4.76 16.82 14.81
CA LEU A 204 5.08 15.81 13.80
C LEU A 204 5.74 14.57 14.44
N GLU A 205 6.59 14.73 15.45
CA GLU A 205 7.15 13.62 16.22
C GLU A 205 6.05 12.80 16.91
N ASN A 206 5.09 13.47 17.56
CA ASN A 206 3.92 12.81 18.13
C ASN A 206 3.10 12.08 17.06
N ALA A 207 2.86 12.70 15.91
CA ALA A 207 2.15 12.07 14.80
C ALA A 207 2.84 10.77 14.35
N ASN A 208 4.17 10.80 14.19
CA ASN A 208 4.94 9.62 13.82
C ASN A 208 4.95 8.54 14.90
N PHE A 209 4.93 8.91 16.18
CA PHE A 209 4.81 7.97 17.29
C PHE A 209 3.48 7.21 17.21
N HIS A 210 2.35 7.93 17.12
CA HIS A 210 1.02 7.32 17.00
C HIS A 210 0.87 6.51 15.70
N PHE A 211 1.48 6.95 14.59
CA PHE A 211 1.44 6.20 13.33
C PHE A 211 2.18 4.86 13.42
N ARG A 212 3.32 4.82 14.13
CA ARG A 212 4.04 3.57 14.41
C ARG A 212 3.21 2.63 15.27
N ASP A 213 2.55 3.17 16.29
CA ASP A 213 1.66 2.39 17.15
C ASP A 213 0.46 1.83 16.37
N ALA A 214 -0.15 2.64 15.50
CA ALA A 214 -1.23 2.21 14.61
C ALA A 214 -0.80 1.02 13.73
N ASN A 215 0.34 1.13 13.05
CA ASN A 215 0.87 0.03 12.23
C ASN A 215 1.12 -1.23 13.07
N ASN A 216 1.70 -1.07 14.26
CA ASN A 216 1.96 -2.19 15.15
C ASN A 216 0.66 -2.90 15.57
N SER A 217 -0.37 -2.14 15.93
CA SER A 217 -1.69 -2.67 16.28
C SER A 217 -2.37 -3.36 15.10
N TYR A 218 -2.25 -2.81 13.87
CA TYR A 218 -2.75 -3.47 12.66
C TYR A 218 -2.11 -4.84 12.46
N TRP A 219 -0.78 -4.93 12.47
CA TRP A 219 -0.07 -6.20 12.25
C TRP A 219 -0.27 -7.21 13.37
N GLN A 220 -0.65 -6.76 14.57
CA GLN A 220 -1.05 -7.63 15.68
C GLN A 220 -2.51 -8.07 15.61
N GLY A 221 -3.25 -7.66 14.58
CA GLY A 221 -4.62 -8.05 14.36
C GLY A 221 -5.64 -7.26 15.19
N ARG A 222 -5.26 -6.09 15.68
CA ARG A 222 -6.10 -5.21 16.50
C ARG A 222 -6.55 -4.01 15.68
N ALA A 223 -7.43 -4.26 14.71
CA ALA A 223 -7.90 -3.25 13.75
C ALA A 223 -8.50 -2.01 14.43
N GLY A 224 -9.34 -2.16 15.47
CA GLY A 224 -9.92 -1.02 16.18
C GLY A 224 -8.90 -0.13 16.90
N GLU A 225 -7.87 -0.73 17.51
CA GLU A 225 -6.76 0.02 18.13
C GLU A 225 -5.93 0.74 17.06
N SER A 226 -5.68 0.07 15.93
CA SER A 226 -5.03 0.69 14.77
C SER A 226 -5.78 1.93 14.28
N VAL A 227 -7.10 1.85 14.14
CA VAL A 227 -7.93 3.00 13.72
C VAL A 227 -7.79 4.17 14.69
N THR A 228 -7.85 3.88 15.99
CA THR A 228 -7.76 4.92 17.03
C THR A 228 -6.40 5.63 17.00
N ALA A 229 -5.31 4.88 17.02
CA ALA A 229 -3.97 5.43 16.96
C ALA A 229 -3.69 6.15 15.62
N ALA A 230 -4.23 5.66 14.49
CA ALA A 230 -4.09 6.33 13.20
C ALA A 230 -4.82 7.69 13.19
N ARG A 231 -6.01 7.79 13.80
CA ARG A 231 -6.74 9.06 13.93
C ARG A 231 -5.98 10.06 14.80
N GLU A 232 -5.34 9.60 15.88
CA GLU A 232 -4.46 10.44 16.72
C GLU A 232 -3.25 10.94 15.91
N ALA A 233 -2.62 10.06 15.12
CA ALA A 233 -1.52 10.43 14.23
C ALA A 233 -1.94 11.51 13.23
N ALA A 234 -3.10 11.34 12.56
CA ALA A 234 -3.66 12.32 11.64
C ALA A 234 -3.93 13.67 12.34
N HIS A 235 -4.50 13.64 13.55
CA HIS A 235 -4.76 14.85 14.33
C HIS A 235 -3.47 15.63 14.65
N PHE A 236 -2.43 14.97 15.18
CA PHE A 236 -1.16 15.64 15.46
C PHE A 236 -0.47 16.13 14.19
N ALA A 237 -0.58 15.41 13.08
CA ALA A 237 -0.05 15.86 11.80
C ALA A 237 -0.75 17.13 11.30
N ARG A 238 -2.08 17.23 11.45
CA ARG A 238 -2.82 18.47 11.14
C ARG A 238 -2.37 19.63 12.02
N LEU A 239 -2.20 19.42 13.32
CA LEU A 239 -1.66 20.45 14.23
C LEU A 239 -0.24 20.89 13.82
N ALA A 240 0.63 19.95 13.44
CA ALA A 240 1.97 20.26 12.94
C ALA A 240 1.92 21.15 11.70
N LYS A 241 1.07 20.79 10.73
CA LYS A 241 0.83 21.57 9.52
C LYS A 241 0.35 22.98 9.84
N GLU A 242 -0.70 23.12 10.65
CA GLU A 242 -1.28 24.41 11.03
C GLU A 242 -0.25 25.33 11.69
N ARG A 243 0.59 24.79 12.58
CA ARG A 243 1.66 25.56 13.23
C ARG A 243 2.70 26.06 12.23
N ALA A 244 3.18 25.20 11.34
CA ALA A 244 4.12 25.59 10.29
C ALA A 244 3.56 26.67 9.35
N GLU A 245 2.27 26.56 9.00
CA GLU A 245 1.59 27.54 8.13
C GLU A 245 1.34 28.88 8.84
N SER A 246 0.94 28.86 10.12
CA SER A 246 0.73 30.10 10.91
C SER A 246 2.02 30.90 11.11
N GLY A 247 3.14 30.23 11.36
CA GLY A 247 4.45 30.88 11.49
C GLY A 247 4.86 31.56 10.17
N SER A 248 4.54 30.93 9.05
CA SER A 248 4.79 31.46 7.70
C SER A 248 4.00 32.74 7.41
N ALA A 249 2.74 32.83 7.85
CA ALA A 249 1.92 34.03 7.71
C ALA A 249 2.50 35.21 8.51
N SER A 250 2.96 34.95 9.74
CA SER A 250 3.56 35.96 10.63
C SER A 250 4.86 36.57 10.04
N VAL A 251 5.73 35.75 9.47
CA VAL A 251 7.00 36.22 8.85
C VAL A 251 6.74 37.12 7.65
N LYS A 252 5.74 36.80 6.81
CA LYS A 252 5.35 37.66 5.66
C LYS A 252 4.93 39.05 6.14
N CYS A 253 4.10 39.15 7.17
CA CYS A 253 3.68 40.45 7.73
C CYS A 253 4.85 41.25 8.32
N ARG A 254 5.78 40.59 9.02
CA ARG A 254 6.96 41.25 9.61
C ARG A 254 7.87 41.85 8.54
N ASN A 255 8.12 41.14 7.44
CA ASN A 255 8.99 41.63 6.36
C ASN A 255 8.39 42.86 5.64
N TYR A 256 7.06 42.90 5.46
CA TYR A 256 6.38 44.09 4.93
C TYR A 256 6.45 45.29 5.89
N GLY A 257 6.28 45.06 7.19
CA GLY A 257 6.41 46.11 8.21
C GLY A 257 7.81 46.74 8.25
N VAL A 258 8.86 45.93 8.14
CA VAL A 258 10.25 46.42 8.07
C VAL A 258 10.49 47.23 6.79
N LEU A 259 10.00 46.77 5.63
CA LEU A 259 10.13 47.51 4.36
C LEU A 259 9.45 48.89 4.42
N VAL A 260 8.22 48.96 4.94
CA VAL A 260 7.50 50.24 5.09
C VAL A 260 8.25 51.17 6.06
N GLY A 261 8.73 50.64 7.19
CA GLY A 261 9.51 51.42 8.15
C GLY A 261 10.79 52.02 7.54
N VAL A 262 11.52 51.24 6.73
CA VAL A 262 12.72 51.72 6.03
C VAL A 262 12.39 52.81 5.00
N VAL A 263 11.30 52.66 4.24
CA VAL A 263 10.87 53.67 3.26
C VAL A 263 10.48 54.97 3.95
N VAL A 264 9.70 54.91 5.04
CA VAL A 264 9.30 56.10 5.81
C VAL A 264 10.53 56.82 6.38
N LEU A 265 11.49 56.07 6.93
CA LEU A 265 12.71 56.64 7.50
C LEU A 265 13.60 57.29 6.42
N ALA A 266 13.71 56.66 5.25
CA ALA A 266 14.43 57.22 4.10
C ALA A 266 13.78 58.52 3.61
N VAL A 267 12.44 58.56 3.48
CA VAL A 267 11.70 59.78 3.09
C VAL A 267 11.89 60.88 4.13
N ALA A 268 11.79 60.56 5.42
CA ALA A 268 12.00 61.54 6.51
C ALA A 268 13.40 62.15 6.47
N VAL A 269 14.44 61.33 6.25
CA VAL A 269 15.82 61.81 6.08
C VAL A 269 15.96 62.69 4.84
N LEU A 270 15.34 62.31 3.72
CA LEU A 270 15.40 63.07 2.47
C LEU A 270 14.70 64.44 2.60
N VAL A 271 13.53 64.48 3.25
CA VAL A 271 12.83 65.72 3.60
C VAL A 271 13.67 66.58 4.54
N PHE A 272 14.26 66.00 5.58
CA PHE A 272 15.14 66.72 6.50
C PHE A 272 16.37 67.32 5.79
N LEU A 273 16.98 66.58 4.86
CA LEU A 273 18.09 67.07 4.05
C LEU A 273 17.67 68.21 3.12
N ILE A 274 16.48 68.15 2.50
CA ILE A 274 15.94 69.24 1.67
C ILE A 274 15.68 70.49 2.51
N ILE A 275 15.04 70.37 3.68
CA ILE A 275 14.77 71.50 4.58
C ILE A 275 16.08 72.13 5.08
N LYS A 276 17.09 71.31 5.43
CA LYS A 276 18.41 71.78 5.84
C LYS A 276 19.14 72.50 4.70
N ARG A 277 18.95 72.07 3.45
CA ARG A 277 19.53 72.73 2.27
C ARG A 277 18.82 74.05 1.92
N GLY A 278 17.50 74.12 2.13
CA GLY A 278 16.70 75.35 1.98
C GLY A 278 17.08 76.42 3.01
N ARG A 279 17.28 76.05 4.27
CA ARG A 279 17.75 76.98 5.32
C ARG A 279 19.14 77.56 5.07
N LYS A 280 20.02 76.87 4.33
CA LYS A 280 21.34 77.40 3.92
C LYS A 280 21.30 78.31 2.68
N ARG A 281 20.17 78.38 1.97
CA ARG A 281 20.00 79.22 0.77
C ARG A 281 19.07 80.43 0.99
N GLY A 282 18.51 80.59 2.19
CA GLY A 282 17.67 81.73 2.57
C GLY A 282 18.44 82.86 3.25
N ILE A 283 19.56 83.29 2.68
CA ILE A 283 20.15 84.62 2.93
C ILE A 283 20.69 85.09 1.58
N TYR A 284 19.82 85.79 0.83
CA TYR A 284 20.11 86.90 -0.07
C TYR A 284 18.80 87.66 -0.28
#